data_AF-A0A3C0VYK5-F1
#
_entry.id   AF-A0A3C0VYK5-F1
#
_cell.length_a   1.000
_cell.length_b   1.000
_cell.length_c   1.000
_cell.angle_alpha   90.00
_cell.angle_beta   90.00
_cell.angle_gamma   90.00
#
_symmetry.space_group_name_H-M   'P 1'
#
loop_
_entity.id
_entity.type
_entity.pdbx_description
1 polymer ?
#
loop_
_entity_poly.entity_id
_entity_poly.type
_entity_poly.pdbx_seq_one_letter_code
_entity_poly.pdbx_strand_id
1 'polypeptide(L)' 'AWDAEEVPIGAVIVHEGRILSRGFNQVEMLNDATAHAEMLALTAAEEAFGNWRLTGCTLYVTK' A
#
# COMPACT_ATOMS: atom_id res chain seq x y z
N ALA A 1 3.23 -10.32 4.05
CA ALA A 1 2.50 -10.21 5.34
C ALA A 1 2.48 -11.57 6.03
N TRP A 2 1.74 -12.56 5.52
CA TRP A 2 1.65 -13.89 6.16
C TRP A 2 3.02 -14.54 6.45
N ASP A 3 3.88 -14.64 5.44
CA ASP A 3 5.22 -15.23 5.60
C ASP A 3 6.15 -14.43 6.53
N ALA A 4 5.79 -13.17 6.82
CA ALA A 4 6.50 -12.28 7.73
C ALA A 4 5.85 -12.23 9.12
N GLU A 5 4.90 -13.12 9.42
CA GLU A 5 4.15 -13.18 10.69
C GLU A 5 3.38 -11.88 11.01
N GLU A 6 3.07 -11.09 9.98
CA GLU A 6 2.26 -9.87 10.06
C GLU A 6 0.78 -10.18 9.88
N VAL A 7 -0.09 -9.26 10.32
CA VAL A 7 -1.52 -9.32 9.98
C VAL A 7 -1.64 -9.39 8.44
N PRO A 8 -2.34 -10.39 7.87
CA PRO A 8 -2.23 -10.73 6.45
C PRO A 8 -3.06 -9.82 5.53
N ILE A 9 -2.76 -8.52 5.57
CA ILE A 9 -3.38 -7.49 4.75
C ILE A 9 -2.40 -7.06 3.66
N GLY A 10 -2.89 -7.01 2.42
CA GLY A 10 -2.22 -6.46 1.26
C GLY A 10 -3.07 -5.39 0.59
N ALA A 11 -2.40 -4.43 -0.04
CA ALA A 11 -3.03 -3.35 -0.79
C ALA A 11 -2.30 -3.10 -2.12
N VAL A 12 -3.05 -2.68 -3.14
CA VAL A 12 -2.50 -2.25 -4.43
C VAL A 12 -3.21 -0.99 -4.91
N ILE A 13 -2.46 -0.08 -5.53
CA ILE A 13 -3.03 1.11 -6.18
C ILE A 13 -2.91 0.99 -7.68
N VAL A 14 -4.02 1.22 -8.39
CA VAL A 14 -4.14 1.09 -9.84
C VAL A 14 -4.52 2.43 -10.45
N HIS A 15 -3.88 2.81 -11.55
CA HIS A 15 -4.25 3.96 -12.37
C HIS A 15 -4.32 3.53 -13.84
N GLU A 16 -5.44 3.82 -14.50
CA GLU A 16 -5.67 3.45 -15.91
C GLU A 16 -5.39 1.96 -16.22
N GLY A 17 -5.79 1.08 -15.30
CA GLY A 17 -5.59 -0.36 -15.43
C GLY A 17 -4.16 -0.85 -15.17
N ARG A 18 -3.24 0.03 -14.76
CA ARG A 18 -1.85 -0.31 -14.41
C ARG A 18 -1.63 -0.20 -12.91
N ILE A 19 -0.96 -1.19 -12.32
CA ILE A 19 -0.57 -1.14 -10.91
C ILE A 19 0.57 -0.13 -10.75
N LEU A 20 0.35 0.90 -9.93
CA LEU A 20 1.37 1.89 -9.54
C LEU A 20 2.18 1.40 -8.34
N SER A 21 1.51 0.83 -7.33
CA SER A 21 2.16 0.42 -6.09
C SER A 21 1.52 -0.84 -5.49
N ARG A 22 2.28 -1.46 -4.60
CA ARG A 22 1.87 -2.61 -3.78
C ARG A 22 2.38 -2.39 -2.37
N GLY A 23 1.55 -2.69 -1.38
CA GLY A 23 1.88 -2.64 0.04
C GLY A 23 1.31 -3.85 0.76
N PHE A 24 1.92 -4.21 1.88
CA PHE A 24 1.39 -5.19 2.82
C PHE A 24 1.67 -4.72 4.24
N ASN A 25 0.96 -5.22 5.24
CA ASN A 25 1.13 -4.82 6.64
C ASN A 25 2.56 -5.11 7.13
N GLN A 26 3.20 -4.12 7.74
CA GLN A 26 4.58 -4.20 8.26
C GLN A 26 4.69 -3.57 9.65
N VAL A 27 3.60 -3.60 10.44
CA VAL A 27 3.53 -2.93 11.75
C VAL A 27 4.58 -3.49 12.71
N GLU A 28 4.68 -4.81 12.80
CA GLU A 28 5.62 -5.46 13.73
C GLU A 28 7.06 -5.32 13.23
N MET A 29 7.28 -5.52 11.93
CA MET A 29 8.61 -5.43 11.32
C MET A 29 9.22 -4.02 11.43
N LEU A 30 8.41 -2.97 11.27
CA LEU A 30 8.87 -1.58 11.34
C LEU A 30 8.74 -0.97 12.74
N ASN A 31 8.11 -1.68 13.68
CA ASN A 31 7.71 -1.13 14.99
C ASN A 31 6.97 0.22 14.83
N ASP A 32 6.08 0.28 13.85
CA ASP A 32 5.33 1.48 13.47
C ASP A 32 3.85 1.13 13.31
N ALA A 33 3.03 1.66 14.23
CA ALA A 33 1.58 1.43 14.23
C ALA A 33 0.88 1.95 12.97
N THR A 34 1.54 2.77 12.15
CA THR A 34 1.00 3.32 10.89
C THR A 34 1.42 2.54 9.65
N ALA A 35 2.31 1.54 9.77
CA ALA A 35 2.82 0.72 8.67
C ALA A 35 1.80 -0.30 8.12
N HIS A 36 0.55 0.12 8.00
CA HIS A 36 -0.54 -0.59 7.38
C HIS A 36 -0.32 -0.71 5.86
N ALA A 37 -0.91 -1.75 5.26
CA ALA A 37 -0.76 -2.00 3.82
C ALA A 37 -1.20 -0.79 2.96
N GLU A 38 -2.30 -0.14 3.33
CA GLU A 38 -2.84 1.02 2.61
C GLU A 38 -1.89 2.22 2.68
N MET A 39 -1.34 2.49 3.86
CA MET A 39 -0.42 3.62 4.07
C MET A 39 0.84 3.45 3.23
N LEU A 40 1.45 2.26 3.28
CA LEU A 40 2.65 1.96 2.52
C LEU A 40 2.38 1.97 1.00
N ALA A 41 1.22 1.48 0.56
CA ALA A 41 0.83 1.55 -0.85
C ALA A 41 0.60 2.99 -1.31
N LEU A 42 0.00 3.85 -0.49
CA LEU A 42 -0.22 5.28 -0.79
C LEU A 42 1.10 6.03 -0.95
N THR A 43 2.02 5.87 0.02
CA THR A 43 3.35 6.51 -0.04
C THR A 43 4.13 6.07 -1.28
N ALA A 44 4.12 4.77 -1.60
CA ALA A 44 4.77 4.28 -2.82
C ALA A 44 4.08 4.78 -4.10
N ALA A 45 2.75 4.94 -4.09
CA ALA A 45 2.02 5.44 -5.25
C ALA A 45 2.27 6.93 -5.49
N GLU A 46 2.34 7.78 -4.47
CA GLU A 46 2.61 9.21 -4.68
C GLU A 46 3.99 9.45 -5.28
N GLU A 47 4.99 8.65 -4.90
CA GLU A 47 6.32 8.68 -5.51
C GLU A 47 6.26 8.26 -6.98
N ALA A 48 5.61 7.12 -7.27
CA ALA A 48 5.48 6.61 -8.64
C ALA A 48 4.64 7.51 -9.56
N PHE A 49 3.61 8.16 -9.00
CA PHE A 49 2.71 9.06 -9.70
C PHE A 49 3.31 10.48 -9.84
N GLY A 50 4.29 10.83 -9.00
CA GLY A 50 4.92 12.15 -8.95
C GLY A 50 4.04 13.24 -8.31
N ASN A 51 3.02 12.85 -7.53
CA ASN A 51 2.11 13.78 -6.86
C ASN A 51 1.39 13.08 -5.70
N TRP A 52 1.21 13.79 -4.58
CA TRP A 52 0.41 13.32 -3.43
C TRP A 52 -1.08 13.20 -3.76
N ARG A 53 -1.57 13.96 -4.75
CA ARG A 53 -2.94 13.81 -5.27
C ARG A 53 -3.01 12.69 -6.29
N LEU A 54 -3.35 11.49 -5.83
CA LEU A 54 -3.58 10.29 -6.63
C LEU A 54 -4.94 10.30 -7.37
N THR A 55 -5.27 11.40 -8.02
CA THR A 55 -6.55 11.56 -8.73
C THR A 55 -6.71 10.50 -9.82
N GLY A 56 -7.86 9.83 -9.86
CA GLY A 56 -8.13 8.75 -10.81
C GLY A 56 -7.41 7.44 -10.51
N CYS A 57 -6.77 7.31 -9.34
CA CYS A 57 -6.28 6.03 -8.84
C CYS A 57 -7.38 5.29 -8.07
N THR A 58 -7.31 3.95 -8.06
CA THR A 58 -8.16 3.08 -7.25
C THR A 58 -7.29 2.25 -6.32
N LEU A 59 -7.60 2.27 -5.02
CA LEU A 59 -6.98 1.42 -3.99
C LEU A 59 -7.81 0.15 -3.80
N TYR A 60 -7.18 -1.01 -3.88
CA TYR A 60 -7.76 -2.29 -3.50
C TYR A 60 -7.02 -2.81 -2.28
N VAL A 61 -7.76 -3.32 -1.30
CA VAL A 61 -7.22 -3.87 -0.05
C VAL A 61 -7.92 -5.17 0.30
N THR A 62 -7.16 -6.15 0.80
CA THR A 62 -7.73 -7.42 1.30
C THR A 62 -8.26 -7.24 2.72
N LYS A 63 -9.34 -7.94 3.08
CA LYS A 63 -9.86 -8.02 4.44
C LYS A 63 -9.78 -9.46 4.94
#